data_AF-A0A5B8JRT3-F1
#
_entry.id   AF-A0A5B8JRT3-F1
#
_cell.length_a   1.000
_cell.length_b   1.000
_cell.length_c   1.000
_cell.angle_alpha   90.00
_cell.angle_beta   90.00
_cell.angle_gamma   90.00
#
_symmetry.space_group_name_H-M   'P 1'
#
loop_
_entity.id
_entity.type
_entity.pdbx_description
1 polymer ?
#
loop_
_entity_poly.entity_id
_entity_poly.type
_entity_poly.pdbx_seq_one_letter_code
_entity_poly.pdbx_strand_id
1 'polypeptide(L)'
;MNVTIPPGLDPGVRADLVAREKEYCRDLQRSGEWAHIWRCAGQYANLSVFDVADNEALHRILWNLPLFPYLSVEITPLAQHPSDLAAD
;
A
#
# COMPACT_ATOMS: atom_id res chain seq x y z
N MET A 1 -3.43 -6.08 -0.14
CA MET A 1 -3.31 -5.76 1.29
C MET A 1 -4.69 -5.76 1.94
N ASN A 2 -4.89 -6.60 2.97
CA ASN A 2 -6.12 -6.65 3.77
C ASN A 2 -5.93 -5.86 5.08
N VAL A 3 -6.90 -5.03 5.45
CA VAL A 3 -6.84 -4.17 6.64
C VAL A 3 -7.76 -4.69 7.73
N THR A 4 -7.22 -4.97 8.93
CA THR A 4 -8.00 -5.41 10.09
C THR A 4 -7.68 -4.56 11.33
N ILE A 5 -8.36 -3.41 11.45
CA ILE A 5 -8.25 -2.56 12.64
C ILE A 5 -9.20 -3.10 13.72
N PRO A 6 -8.73 -3.30 14.97
CA PRO A 6 -9.58 -3.77 16.06
C PRO A 6 -10.81 -2.85 16.27
N PRO A 7 -12.01 -3.42 16.48
CA PRO A 7 -13.22 -2.62 16.66
C PRO A 7 -13.22 -1.81 17.97
N GLY A 8 -12.46 -2.26 18.97
CA GLY A 8 -12.30 -1.56 20.26
C GLY A 8 -11.22 -0.48 20.28
N LEU A 9 -10.59 -0.17 19.14
CA LEU A 9 -9.64 0.93 19.07
C LEU A 9 -10.38 2.26 19.29
N ASP A 10 -9.81 3.14 20.12
CA ASP A 10 -10.37 4.47 20.37
C ASP A 10 -10.66 5.19 19.04
N PRO A 11 -11.85 5.80 18.87
CA PRO A 11 -12.22 6.44 17.61
C PRO A 11 -11.29 7.57 17.19
N GLY A 12 -10.76 8.35 18.16
CA GLY A 12 -9.80 9.43 17.90
C GLY A 12 -8.46 8.88 17.42
N VAL A 13 -7.95 7.84 18.08
CA VAL A 13 -6.73 7.13 17.66
C VAL A 13 -6.90 6.51 16.27
N ARG A 14 -8.06 5.88 16.00
CA ARG A 14 -8.36 5.32 14.69
C ARG A 14 -8.38 6.40 13.60
N ALA A 15 -8.99 7.54 13.87
CA ALA A 15 -9.08 8.63 12.91
C ALA A 15 -7.69 9.22 12.60
N ASP A 16 -6.88 9.46 13.63
CA ASP A 16 -5.48 9.92 13.46
C ASP A 16 -4.66 8.91 12.65
N LEU A 17 -4.76 7.63 12.98
CA LEU A 17 -4.03 6.57 12.29
C LEU A 17 -4.38 6.52 10.80
N VAL A 18 -5.66 6.56 10.45
CA VAL A 18 -6.13 6.57 9.06
C VAL A 18 -5.74 7.87 8.34
N ALA A 19 -5.69 9.00 9.04
CA ALA A 19 -5.27 10.27 8.46
C ALA A 19 -3.77 10.25 8.11
N ARG A 20 -2.92 9.77 9.03
CA ARG A 20 -1.47 9.62 8.78
C ARG A 20 -1.18 8.61 7.68
N GLU A 21 -1.89 7.48 7.66
CA GLU A 21 -1.81 6.52 6.57
C GLU A 21 -2.09 7.20 5.23
N LYS A 22 -3.20 7.93 5.15
CA LYS A 22 -3.62 8.60 3.91
C LYS A 22 -2.56 9.59 3.41
N GLU A 23 -1.94 10.36 4.29
CA GLU A 23 -0.91 11.31 3.87
C GLU A 23 0.37 10.60 3.42
N TYR A 24 0.84 9.61 4.15
CA TYR A 24 2.01 8.81 3.75
C TYR A 24 1.80 8.12 2.39
N CYS A 25 0.63 7.52 2.17
CA CYS A 25 0.30 6.92 0.87
C CYS A 25 0.22 7.96 -0.26
N ARG A 26 -0.15 9.20 0.02
CA ARG A 26 -0.17 10.28 -0.98
C ARG A 26 1.24 10.72 -1.34
N ASP A 27 2.14 10.79 -0.38
CA ASP A 27 3.53 11.13 -0.63
C ASP A 27 4.20 10.08 -1.52
N LEU A 28 3.94 8.79 -1.27
CA LEU A 28 4.43 7.70 -2.13
C LEU A 28 3.81 7.70 -3.54
N GLN A 29 2.54 8.10 -3.67
CA GLN A 29 1.94 8.28 -4.99
C GLN A 29 2.55 9.49 -5.73
N ARG A 30 2.90 10.56 -5.02
CA ARG A 30 3.58 11.73 -5.58
C ARG A 30 5.02 11.40 -6.00
N SER A 31 5.73 10.55 -5.26
CA SER A 31 7.08 10.10 -5.61
C SER A 31 7.10 9.11 -6.79
N GLY A 32 5.97 8.44 -7.05
CA GLY A 32 5.84 7.39 -8.05
C GLY A 32 6.08 5.98 -7.50
N GLU A 33 6.57 5.85 -6.27
CA GLU A 33 6.87 4.55 -5.65
C GLU A 33 5.60 3.71 -5.44
N TRP A 34 4.46 4.36 -5.23
CA TRP A 34 3.14 3.73 -5.20
C TRP A 34 2.38 4.03 -6.50
N ALA A 35 2.81 3.39 -7.59
CA ALA A 35 2.32 3.62 -8.94
C ALA A 35 0.78 3.50 -9.07
N HIS A 36 0.19 2.48 -8.45
CA HIS A 36 -1.25 2.28 -8.51
C HIS A 36 -1.86 1.72 -7.23
N ILE A 37 -3.11 2.12 -6.96
CA ILE A 37 -3.92 1.63 -5.84
C ILE A 37 -5.39 1.51 -6.23
N TRP A 38 -5.99 0.36 -5.93
CA TRP A 38 -7.42 0.10 -6.13
C TRP A 38 -8.05 -0.50 -4.88
N ARG A 39 -9.31 -0.17 -4.64
CA ARG A 39 -10.14 -0.80 -3.60
C ARG A 39 -10.66 -2.14 -4.11
N CYS A 40 -10.48 -3.20 -3.32
CA CYS A 40 -11.22 -4.45 -3.53
C CYS A 40 -12.70 -4.22 -3.20
N ALA A 41 -13.60 -4.35 -4.18
CA ALA A 41 -15.02 -4.09 -3.99
C ALA A 41 -15.61 -4.98 -2.88
N GLY A 42 -16.34 -4.39 -1.94
CA GLY A 42 -16.94 -5.09 -0.81
C GLY A 42 -15.98 -5.48 0.32
N GLN A 43 -14.70 -5.11 0.25
CA GLN A 43 -13.70 -5.48 1.25
C GLN A 43 -12.94 -4.25 1.75
N TYR A 44 -12.51 -4.28 3.01
CA TYR A 44 -11.53 -3.29 3.50
C TYR A 44 -10.10 -3.72 3.14
N ALA A 45 -9.87 -3.85 1.83
CA ALA A 45 -8.62 -4.32 1.25
C ALA A 45 -8.28 -3.51 -0.01
N ASN A 46 -7.02 -3.51 -0.42
CA ASN A 46 -6.58 -2.91 -1.66
C ASN A 46 -5.68 -3.86 -2.47
N LEU A 47 -5.67 -3.65 -3.78
CA LEU A 47 -4.62 -4.11 -4.68
C LEU A 47 -3.75 -2.91 -5.02
N SER A 48 -2.44 -3.08 -4.96
CA SER A 48 -1.48 -2.00 -5.17
C SER A 48 -0.33 -2.49 -6.03
N VAL A 49 0.18 -1.61 -6.89
CA VAL A 49 1.41 -1.81 -7.65
C VAL A 49 2.41 -0.78 -7.16
N PHE A 50 3.58 -1.27 -6.77
CA PHE A 50 4.70 -0.47 -6.34
C PHE A 50 5.80 -0.54 -7.41
N ASP A 51 6.38 0.61 -7.72
CA ASP A 51 7.54 0.72 -8.61
C ASP A 51 8.73 1.23 -7.78
N VAL A 52 9.60 0.31 -7.40
CA VAL A 52 10.66 0.56 -6.41
C VAL A 52 11.94 -0.12 -6.84
N ALA A 53 13.08 0.44 -6.42
CA ALA A 53 14.39 -0.01 -6.89
C ALA A 53 14.72 -1.46 -6.50
N ASP A 54 14.26 -1.91 -5.33
CA ASP A 54 14.54 -3.24 -4.81
C ASP A 54 13.55 -3.66 -3.69
N ASN A 55 13.71 -4.89 -3.21
CA ASN A 55 12.91 -5.45 -2.13
C ASN A 55 13.13 -4.73 -0.79
N GLU A 56 14.28 -4.10 -0.56
CA GLU A 56 14.54 -3.37 0.68
C GLU A 56 13.75 -2.05 0.71
N ALA A 57 13.69 -1.34 -0.42
CA ALA A 57 12.85 -0.17 -0.59
C ALA A 57 11.37 -0.52 -0.37
N LEU A 58 10.89 -1.61 -0.97
CA LEU A 58 9.53 -2.10 -0.72
C LEU A 58 9.29 -2.38 0.76
N HIS A 59 10.22 -3.10 1.41
CA HIS A 59 10.10 -3.43 2.82
C HIS A 59 10.02 -2.18 3.70
N ARG A 60 10.90 -1.20 3.49
CA ARG A 60 10.89 0.07 4.24
C ARG A 60 9.57 0.82 4.06
N ILE A 61 9.05 0.88 2.83
CA ILE A 61 7.76 1.51 2.54
C ILE A 61 6.64 0.85 3.34
N LEU A 62 6.52 -0.47 3.22
CA LEU A 62 5.47 -1.23 3.88
C LEU A 62 5.58 -1.14 5.40
N TRP A 63 6.78 -1.27 5.95
CA TRP A 63 7.03 -1.23 7.38
C TRP A 63 6.69 0.13 8.02
N ASN A 64 6.86 1.21 7.26
CA ASN A 64 6.55 2.57 7.69
C ASN A 64 5.09 2.97 7.50
N LEU A 65 4.25 2.13 6.87
CA LEU A 65 2.82 2.38 6.81
C LEU A 65 2.25 2.46 8.24
N PRO A 66 1.58 3.56 8.63
CA PRO A 66 0.91 3.64 9.92
C PRO A 66 -0.01 2.45 10.21
N LEU A 67 -0.68 1.91 9.20
CA LEU A 67 -1.54 0.73 9.33
C LEU A 67 -0.78 -0.60 9.36
N PHE A 68 0.53 -0.66 9.13
CA PHE A 68 1.31 -1.91 9.01
C PHE A 68 0.98 -2.97 10.09
N PRO A 69 0.83 -2.64 11.39
CA PRO A 69 0.46 -3.62 12.42
C PRO A 69 -0.91 -4.31 12.21
N TYR A 70 -1.76 -3.75 11.35
CA TYR A 70 -3.11 -4.21 11.04
C TYR A 70 -3.24 -4.73 9.60
N LEU A 71 -2.13 -4.83 8.86
CA LEU A 71 -2.12 -5.29 7.48
C LEU A 71 -1.77 -6.78 7.40
N SER A 72 -2.51 -7.48 6.55
CA SER A 72 -2.05 -8.72 5.94
C SER A 72 -1.68 -8.43 4.49
N VAL A 73 -0.44 -8.72 4.13
CA VAL A 73 0.16 -8.36 2.83
C VAL A 73 0.67 -9.61 2.14
N GLU A 74 0.33 -9.74 0.87
CA GLU A 74 0.90 -10.72 -0.05
C GLU A 74 1.63 -9.95 -1.15
N ILE A 75 2.84 -10.39 -1.48
CA ILE A 75 3.71 -9.73 -2.45
C ILE A 75 3.96 -10.69 -3.62
N THR A 76 3.65 -10.23 -4.82
CA THR A 76 3.93 -10.93 -6.07
C THR A 76 4.86 -10.06 -6.91
N PRO A 77 6.15 -10.45 -7.08
CA PRO A 77 7.04 -9.75 -8.00
C PRO A 77 6.52 -9.81 -9.43
N LEU A 78 6.59 -8.69 -10.14
CA LEU A 78 6.17 -8.58 -11.54
C LEU A 78 7.40 -8.37 -12.42
N ALA A 79 7.39 -8.98 -13.60
CA ALA A 79 8.36 -8.74 -14.66
C ALA A 79 7.67 -8.00 -15.81
N GLN A 80 8.43 -7.20 -16.55
CA GLN A 80 7.93 -6.56 -17.77
C GLN A 80 7.52 -7.65 -18.78
N HIS A 81 6.31 -7.53 -19.32
CA HIS A 81 5.82 -8.46 -20.33
C HIS A 81 6.36 -8.06 -21.71
N PRO A 82 6.88 -8.98 -22.54
CA PRO A 82 7.45 -8.68 -23.86
C PRO A 82 6.43 -8.21 -24.92
N SER A 83 5.19 -7.92 -24.52
CA SER A 83 4.13 -7.41 -25.40
C SER A 83 3.48 -6.16 -24.82
N ASP A 84 4.06 -5.62 -23.76
CA ASP A 84 3.69 -4.30 -23.26
C ASP A 84 4.20 -3.25 -24.27
N LEU A 85 3.34 -2.32 -24.67
CA LEU A 85 3.71 -1.23 -25.58
C LEU A 85 4.79 -0.32 -24.98
N ALA A 86 4.90 -0.28 -23.65
CA ALA A 86 5.98 0.44 -22.98
C ALA A 86 7.32 -0.34 -22.96
N ALA A 87 7.33 -1.59 -23.44
CA ALA A 87 8.53 -2.41 -23.58
C ALA A 87 9.20 -2.31 -24.96
N ASP A 88 8.54 -1.67 -25.93
CA ASP A 88 9.05 -1.40 -27.28
C ASP A 88 10.00 -0.19 -27.33
#